data_AF-B0WSM9-F1
#
_entry.id   AF-B0WSM9-F1
#
_cell.length_a   1.000
_cell.length_b   1.000
_cell.length_c   1.000
_cell.angle_alpha   90.00
_cell.angle_beta   90.00
_cell.angle_gamma   90.00
#
_symmetry.space_group_name_H-M   'P 1'
#
loop_
_entity.id
_entity.type
_entity.pdbx_description
1 polymer ?
#
loop_
_entity_poly.entity_id
_entity_poly.type
_entity_poly.pdbx_seq_one_letter_code
_entity_poly.pdbx_strand_id
1 'polypeptide(L)'
;MSFDLKNESDVKEYLDKLGIEYRFGCYSEKKADVCHLLGDYLEGIKKDFDKAGKVYRSNCDDYGYAKSCLKYGNYSFLGKGRASDKGDPVKAYQYYEKGCQLNDPDACLHSGLLLVSKSIPKEMKRDVGKAFQYLTKSCEMNNANACFYLSGMHISGVVKDEFKAKEQELHQQKSAHQKDKPASSASPPTLPEGAYVVERDMQKAFEFAYKACELRNMYACANLSQMYAKGDGIPRDEKKAEKYKQLALEMQDEIKKEQQKLNFQQGLNPT
;
A
#
# COMPACT_ATOMS: atom_id res chain seq x y z
N MET A 1 -22.30 -1.46 -34.31
CA MET A 1 -22.78 -2.85 -34.17
C MET A 1 -23.00 -3.11 -32.69
N SER A 2 -24.18 -3.54 -32.28
CA SER A 2 -24.45 -3.95 -30.89
C SER A 2 -23.97 -5.38 -30.70
N PHE A 3 -23.08 -5.63 -29.74
CA PHE A 3 -22.66 -6.98 -29.35
C PHE A 3 -23.70 -7.59 -28.42
N ASP A 4 -24.11 -8.83 -28.66
CA ASP A 4 -24.95 -9.59 -27.74
C ASP A 4 -24.06 -10.39 -26.77
N LEU A 5 -23.71 -9.80 -25.64
CA LEU A 5 -22.77 -10.38 -24.65
C LEU A 5 -23.36 -11.55 -23.84
N LYS A 6 -24.38 -12.22 -24.35
CA LYS A 6 -25.06 -13.36 -23.71
C LYS A 6 -24.46 -14.71 -24.08
N ASN A 7 -23.73 -14.79 -25.19
CA ASN A 7 -23.04 -16.01 -25.60
C ASN A 7 -21.51 -15.81 -25.64
N GLU A 8 -20.77 -16.89 -25.42
CA GLU A 8 -19.31 -16.85 -25.25
C GLU A 8 -18.57 -16.41 -26.52
N SER A 9 -19.08 -16.75 -27.70
CA SER A 9 -18.48 -16.40 -28.99
C SER A 9 -18.46 -14.89 -29.22
N ASP A 10 -19.58 -14.22 -28.96
CA ASP A 10 -19.72 -12.77 -29.14
C ASP A 10 -18.86 -12.00 -28.12
N VAL A 11 -18.74 -12.52 -26.89
CA VAL A 11 -17.82 -11.97 -25.89
C VAL A 11 -16.37 -12.07 -26.35
N LYS A 12 -15.97 -13.21 -26.91
CA LYS A 12 -14.61 -13.41 -27.42
C LYS A 12 -14.31 -12.47 -28.60
N GLU A 13 -15.23 -12.33 -29.54
CA GLU A 13 -15.09 -11.41 -30.67
C GLU A 13 -14.96 -9.96 -30.20
N TYR A 14 -15.80 -9.54 -29.25
CA TYR A 14 -15.73 -8.22 -28.64
C TYR A 14 -14.36 -7.96 -28.00
N LEU A 15 -13.85 -8.92 -27.20
CA LEU A 15 -12.55 -8.81 -26.55
C LEU A 15 -11.40 -8.76 -27.57
N ASP A 16 -11.50 -9.48 -28.68
CA ASP A 16 -10.48 -9.44 -29.74
C ASP A 16 -10.46 -8.08 -30.46
N LYS A 17 -11.63 -7.53 -30.78
CA LYS A 17 -11.77 -6.17 -31.35
C LYS A 17 -11.25 -5.11 -30.38
N LEU A 18 -11.59 -5.20 -29.10
CA LEU A 18 -11.10 -4.30 -28.05
C LEU A 18 -9.56 -4.33 -27.98
N GLY A 19 -8.95 -5.51 -28.08
CA GLY A 19 -7.49 -5.63 -28.13
C GLY A 19 -6.85 -4.95 -29.35
N ILE A 20 -7.55 -4.90 -30.50
CA ILE A 20 -7.09 -4.17 -31.70
C ILE A 20 -7.15 -2.66 -31.44
N GLU A 21 -8.26 -2.16 -30.91
CA GLU A 21 -8.43 -0.74 -30.57
C GLU A 21 -7.37 -0.27 -29.57
N TYR A 22 -7.11 -1.05 -28.52
CA TYR A 22 -6.06 -0.73 -27.55
C TYR A 22 -4.66 -0.72 -28.18
N ARG A 23 -4.35 -1.65 -29.09
CA ARG A 23 -3.07 -1.63 -29.82
C ARG A 23 -2.95 -0.40 -30.72
N PHE A 24 -4.01 -0.07 -31.44
CA PHE A 24 -4.03 1.10 -32.31
C PHE A 24 -3.86 2.40 -31.51
N GLY A 25 -4.65 2.59 -30.46
CA GLY A 25 -4.56 3.79 -29.62
C GLY A 25 -3.24 3.92 -28.87
N CYS A 26 -2.65 2.79 -28.44
CA CYS A 26 -1.35 2.82 -27.80
C CYS A 26 -0.19 3.10 -28.77
N TYR A 27 -0.09 2.35 -29.87
CA TYR A 27 1.09 2.40 -30.73
C TYR A 27 0.98 3.44 -31.85
N SER A 28 -0.22 3.69 -32.37
CA SER A 28 -0.43 4.64 -33.46
C SER A 28 -0.77 6.02 -32.91
N GLU A 29 -1.71 6.11 -31.97
CA GLU A 29 -2.15 7.39 -31.40
C GLU A 29 -1.32 7.85 -30.18
N LYS A 30 -0.49 6.96 -29.61
CA LYS A 30 0.38 7.25 -28.46
C LYS A 30 -0.37 7.73 -27.22
N LYS A 31 -1.61 7.26 -27.03
CA LYS A 31 -2.44 7.59 -25.87
C LYS A 31 -2.01 6.78 -24.65
N ALA A 32 -1.50 7.45 -23.63
CA ALA A 32 -0.89 6.82 -22.46
C ALA A 32 -1.89 6.01 -21.62
N ASP A 33 -3.11 6.51 -21.44
CA ASP A 33 -4.21 5.81 -20.79
C ASP A 33 -4.60 4.54 -21.57
N VAL A 34 -4.67 4.62 -22.90
CA VAL A 34 -4.97 3.46 -23.76
C VAL A 34 -3.83 2.43 -23.74
N CYS A 35 -2.57 2.87 -23.68
CA CYS A 35 -1.45 1.96 -23.45
C CYS A 35 -1.56 1.21 -22.13
N HIS A 36 -2.06 1.86 -21.07
CA HIS A 36 -2.30 1.16 -19.81
C HIS A 36 -3.38 0.09 -19.95
N LEU A 37 -4.49 0.42 -20.63
CA LEU A 37 -5.56 -0.53 -20.93
C LEU A 37 -5.09 -1.70 -21.79
N LEU A 38 -4.18 -1.46 -22.75
CA LEU A 38 -3.54 -2.53 -23.51
C LEU A 38 -2.75 -3.47 -22.58
N GLY A 39 -2.00 -2.91 -21.62
CA GLY A 39 -1.30 -3.69 -20.59
C GLY A 39 -2.25 -4.53 -19.75
N ASP A 40 -3.33 -3.94 -19.24
CA ASP A 40 -4.35 -4.65 -18.44
C ASP A 40 -5.07 -5.73 -19.26
N TYR A 41 -5.34 -5.47 -20.54
CA TYR A 41 -5.90 -6.47 -21.45
C TYR A 41 -4.96 -7.66 -21.67
N LEU A 42 -3.68 -7.39 -21.93
CA LEU A 42 -2.67 -8.42 -22.11
C LEU A 42 -2.52 -9.27 -20.83
N GLU A 43 -2.51 -8.63 -19.67
CA GLU A 43 -2.39 -9.30 -18.37
C GLU A 43 -3.65 -10.10 -17.99
N GLY A 44 -4.82 -9.46 -18.04
CA GLY A 44 -6.06 -9.99 -17.50
C GLY A 44 -6.74 -10.98 -18.42
N ILE A 45 -6.81 -10.65 -19.71
CA ILE A 45 -7.57 -11.38 -20.73
C ILE A 45 -6.67 -12.36 -21.47
N LYS A 46 -5.52 -11.89 -22.00
CA LYS A 46 -4.62 -12.76 -22.77
C LYS A 46 -3.64 -13.56 -21.91
N LYS A 47 -3.50 -13.22 -20.62
CA LYS A 47 -2.51 -13.79 -19.69
C LYS A 47 -1.07 -13.73 -20.25
N ASP A 48 -0.80 -12.77 -21.13
CA ASP A 48 0.50 -12.54 -21.75
C ASP A 48 1.28 -11.52 -20.91
N PHE A 49 1.88 -12.01 -19.83
CA PHE A 49 2.56 -11.17 -18.86
C PHE A 49 3.85 -10.54 -19.43
N ASP A 50 4.53 -11.20 -20.36
CA ASP A 50 5.74 -10.63 -20.99
C ASP A 50 5.38 -9.39 -21.83
N LYS A 51 4.36 -9.49 -22.68
CA LYS A 51 3.91 -8.32 -23.46
C LYS A 51 3.29 -7.24 -22.57
N ALA A 52 2.48 -7.62 -21.57
CA ALA A 52 1.93 -6.66 -20.62
C ALA A 52 3.04 -5.87 -19.90
N GLY A 53 4.06 -6.57 -19.40
CA GLY A 53 5.22 -5.96 -18.76
C GLY A 53 5.97 -4.99 -19.66
N LYS A 54 6.16 -5.34 -20.95
CA LYS A 54 6.77 -4.43 -21.95
C LYS A 54 5.94 -3.17 -22.16
N VAL A 55 4.62 -3.30 -22.29
CA VAL A 55 3.70 -2.16 -22.49
C VAL A 55 3.67 -1.25 -21.26
N TYR A 56 3.57 -1.80 -20.04
CA TYR A 56 3.62 -0.97 -18.83
C TYR A 56 4.95 -0.24 -18.70
N ARG A 57 6.07 -0.92 -19.01
CA ARG A 57 7.39 -0.31 -18.99
C ARG A 57 7.47 0.87 -19.94
N SER A 58 7.18 0.65 -21.24
CA SER A 58 7.30 1.70 -22.25
C SER A 58 6.34 2.86 -21.95
N ASN A 59 5.12 2.58 -21.50
CA ASN A 59 4.16 3.63 -21.14
C ASN A 59 4.61 4.46 -19.92
N CYS A 60 5.27 3.84 -18.93
CA CYS A 60 5.91 4.57 -17.84
C CYS A 60 7.12 5.38 -18.34
N ASP A 61 7.95 4.78 -19.20
CA ASP A 61 9.22 5.34 -19.61
C ASP A 61 9.10 6.46 -20.63
N ASP A 62 8.26 6.27 -21.64
CA ASP A 62 8.13 7.14 -22.80
C ASP A 62 7.01 8.17 -22.62
N TYR A 63 5.94 7.83 -21.90
CA TYR A 63 4.75 8.69 -21.75
C TYR A 63 4.52 9.18 -20.32
N GLY A 64 5.32 8.76 -19.35
CA GLY A 64 5.21 9.21 -17.96
C GLY A 64 3.86 8.85 -17.31
N TYR A 65 3.26 7.72 -17.69
CA TYR A 65 1.97 7.33 -17.11
C TYR A 65 2.16 6.68 -15.74
N ALA A 66 1.80 7.41 -14.69
CA ALA A 66 2.09 7.07 -13.30
C ALA A 66 1.63 5.66 -12.88
N LYS A 67 0.40 5.27 -13.27
CA LYS A 67 -0.15 3.92 -13.01
C LYS A 67 0.63 2.81 -13.70
N SER A 68 1.18 3.08 -14.89
CA SER A 68 2.05 2.12 -15.59
C SER A 68 3.38 1.95 -14.88
N CYS A 69 3.91 3.02 -14.27
CA CYS A 69 5.10 2.93 -13.42
C CYS A 69 4.83 2.05 -12.20
N LEU A 70 3.70 2.24 -11.52
CA LEU A 70 3.27 1.36 -10.43
C LEU A 70 3.16 -0.11 -10.88
N LYS A 71 2.43 -0.38 -11.97
CA LYS A 71 2.24 -1.74 -12.51
C LYS A 71 3.58 -2.39 -12.87
N TYR A 72 4.46 -1.68 -13.54
CA TYR A 72 5.77 -2.23 -13.89
C TYR A 72 6.69 -2.40 -12.66
N GLY A 73 6.54 -1.54 -11.65
CA GLY A 73 7.14 -1.72 -10.33
C GLY A 73 6.70 -3.03 -9.68
N ASN A 74 5.39 -3.32 -9.68
CA ASN A 74 4.83 -4.58 -9.16
C ASN A 74 5.35 -5.80 -9.93
N TYR A 75 5.42 -5.71 -11.26
CA TYR A 75 5.99 -6.76 -12.11
C TYR A 75 7.45 -7.01 -11.77
N SER A 76 8.23 -5.93 -11.62
CA SER A 76 9.62 -6.01 -11.22
C SER A 76 9.76 -6.66 -9.84
N PHE A 77 8.94 -6.26 -8.87
CA PHE A 77 8.99 -6.79 -7.51
C PHE A 77 8.68 -8.29 -7.45
N LEU A 78 7.70 -8.75 -8.22
CA LEU A 78 7.24 -10.14 -8.25
C LEU A 78 8.02 -11.03 -9.24
N GLY A 79 8.84 -10.46 -10.12
CA GLY A 79 9.48 -11.20 -11.22
C GLY A 79 8.51 -11.55 -12.36
N LYS A 80 7.31 -10.97 -12.37
CA LYS A 80 6.27 -11.25 -13.35
C LYS A 80 6.60 -10.61 -14.70
N GLY A 81 6.29 -11.31 -15.80
CA GLY A 81 6.45 -10.77 -17.16
C GLY A 81 7.91 -10.61 -17.60
N ARG A 82 8.80 -11.48 -17.11
CA ARG A 82 10.22 -11.58 -17.49
C ARG A 82 10.60 -13.06 -17.61
N ALA A 83 11.72 -13.34 -18.28
CA ALA A 83 12.26 -14.69 -18.39
C ALA A 83 12.74 -15.28 -17.05
N SER A 84 12.96 -14.44 -16.03
CA SER A 84 13.30 -14.87 -14.67
C SER A 84 12.12 -14.64 -13.73
N ASP A 85 11.62 -15.70 -13.09
CA ASP A 85 10.58 -15.62 -12.05
C ASP A 85 11.08 -15.03 -10.72
N LYS A 86 12.31 -14.50 -10.70
CA LYS A 86 12.88 -13.83 -9.53
C LYS A 86 12.59 -12.34 -9.60
N GLY A 87 11.98 -11.84 -8.53
CA GLY A 87 11.78 -10.41 -8.32
C GLY A 87 13.07 -9.61 -8.24
N ASP A 88 12.97 -8.34 -8.60
CA ASP A 88 14.00 -7.31 -8.56
C ASP A 88 13.46 -6.11 -7.78
N PRO A 89 13.60 -6.11 -6.43
CA PRO A 89 13.05 -5.06 -5.60
C PRO A 89 13.78 -3.71 -5.78
N VAL A 90 15.03 -3.72 -6.22
CA VAL A 90 15.79 -2.49 -6.55
C VAL A 90 15.13 -1.79 -7.72
N LYS A 91 14.85 -2.53 -8.80
CA LYS A 91 14.14 -1.99 -9.95
C LYS A 91 12.69 -1.66 -9.63
N ALA A 92 12.02 -2.46 -8.81
CA ALA A 92 10.68 -2.11 -8.34
C ALA A 92 10.66 -0.74 -7.65
N TYR A 93 11.61 -0.50 -6.73
CA TYR A 93 11.75 0.77 -6.05
C TYR A 93 11.95 1.94 -7.02
N GLN A 94 12.80 1.80 -8.04
CA GLN A 94 13.01 2.83 -9.06
C GLN A 94 11.71 3.23 -9.77
N TYR A 95 10.87 2.25 -10.14
CA TYR A 95 9.61 2.52 -10.82
C TYR A 95 8.52 3.00 -9.87
N TYR A 96 8.51 2.56 -8.61
CA TYR A 96 7.63 3.15 -7.59
C TYR A 96 8.00 4.61 -7.30
N GLU A 97 9.30 4.93 -7.22
CA GLU A 97 9.76 6.30 -7.01
C GLU A 97 9.36 7.20 -8.19
N LYS A 98 9.53 6.72 -9.42
CA LYS A 98 9.08 7.41 -10.64
C LYS A 98 7.56 7.61 -10.65
N GLY A 99 6.78 6.57 -10.33
CA GLY A 99 5.32 6.68 -10.22
C GLY A 99 4.89 7.68 -9.14
N CYS A 100 5.59 7.71 -8.01
CA CYS A 100 5.34 8.65 -6.94
C CYS A 100 5.66 10.10 -7.34
N GLN A 101 6.74 10.33 -8.09
CA GLN A 101 7.06 11.64 -8.67
C GLN A 101 5.96 12.14 -9.62
N LEU A 102 5.32 11.20 -10.33
CA LEU A 102 4.18 11.44 -11.20
C LEU A 102 2.83 11.47 -10.44
N ASN A 103 2.86 11.61 -9.12
CA ASN A 103 1.69 11.72 -8.24
C ASN A 103 0.75 10.50 -8.23
N ASP A 104 1.30 9.29 -8.38
CA ASP A 104 0.55 8.06 -8.09
C ASP A 104 0.62 7.73 -6.58
N PRO A 105 -0.52 7.71 -5.86
CA PRO A 105 -0.55 7.48 -4.43
C PRO A 105 -0.04 6.12 -4.01
N ASP A 106 -0.37 5.07 -4.77
CA ASP A 106 0.06 3.72 -4.47
C ASP A 106 1.56 3.55 -4.74
N ALA A 107 2.11 4.18 -5.78
CA ALA A 107 3.55 4.17 -6.02
C ALA A 107 4.32 4.86 -4.89
N CYS A 108 3.79 5.97 -4.34
CA CYS A 108 4.35 6.58 -3.14
C CYS A 108 4.28 5.66 -1.92
N LEU A 109 3.15 4.99 -1.70
CA LEU A 109 3.00 4.00 -0.62
C LEU A 109 4.07 2.90 -0.75
N HIS A 110 4.20 2.26 -1.92
CA HIS A 110 5.15 1.17 -2.14
C HIS A 110 6.61 1.64 -2.02
N SER A 111 6.92 2.87 -2.45
CA SER A 111 8.24 3.48 -2.25
C SER A 111 8.59 3.60 -0.76
N GLY A 112 7.64 4.12 0.04
CA GLY A 112 7.81 4.24 1.48
C GLY A 112 7.95 2.89 2.18
N LEU A 113 7.10 1.92 1.84
CA LEU A 113 7.11 0.59 2.46
C LEU A 113 8.41 -0.19 2.19
N LEU A 114 8.97 -0.09 0.98
CA LEU A 114 10.27 -0.68 0.70
C LEU A 114 11.36 -0.08 1.58
N LEU A 115 11.40 1.24 1.75
CA LEU A 115 12.43 1.92 2.53
C LEU A 115 12.36 1.68 4.05
N VAL A 116 11.26 1.17 4.58
CA VAL A 116 11.14 0.77 6.00
C VAL A 116 11.25 -0.73 6.24
N SER A 117 11.20 -1.54 5.18
CA SER A 117 11.27 -3.00 5.27
C SER A 117 12.58 -3.46 5.91
N LYS A 118 12.50 -4.50 6.74
CA LYS A 118 13.69 -5.15 7.34
C LYS A 118 14.42 -6.06 6.36
N SER A 119 13.76 -6.45 5.27
CA SER A 119 14.25 -7.41 4.29
C SER A 119 14.44 -6.75 2.92
N ILE A 120 15.14 -5.62 2.89
CA ILE A 120 15.52 -4.96 1.63
C ILE A 120 16.77 -5.62 1.01
N PRO A 121 16.92 -5.58 -0.33
CA PRO A 121 18.16 -6.00 -0.98
C PRO A 121 19.37 -5.25 -0.42
N LYS A 122 20.56 -5.87 -0.42
CA LYS A 122 21.80 -5.28 0.13
C LYS A 122 22.20 -3.99 -0.58
N GLU A 123 21.79 -3.85 -1.82
CA GLU A 123 21.99 -2.71 -2.71
C GLU A 123 21.13 -1.50 -2.29
N MET A 124 20.09 -1.71 -1.50
CA MET A 124 19.24 -0.66 -0.95
C MET A 124 19.57 -0.39 0.52
N LYS A 125 19.53 0.89 0.90
CA LYS A 125 19.63 1.30 2.30
C LYS A 125 18.26 1.69 2.82
N ARG A 126 17.97 1.26 4.04
CA ARG A 126 16.78 1.65 4.79
C ARG A 126 16.85 3.16 5.01
N ASP A 127 15.76 3.88 4.75
CA ASP A 127 15.66 5.32 4.96
C ASP A 127 14.26 5.68 5.44
N VAL A 128 14.11 5.76 6.76
CA VAL A 128 12.83 6.08 7.40
C VAL A 128 12.39 7.50 7.11
N GLY A 129 13.33 8.45 7.02
CA GLY A 129 12.99 9.86 6.81
C GLY A 129 12.37 10.04 5.42
N LYS A 130 13.02 9.47 4.40
CA LYS A 130 12.49 9.46 3.04
C LYS A 130 11.20 8.63 2.92
N ALA A 131 11.10 7.51 3.63
CA ALA A 131 9.86 6.75 3.68
C ALA A 131 8.70 7.55 4.27
N PHE A 132 8.93 8.29 5.36
CA PHE A 132 7.93 9.14 5.98
C PHE A 132 7.44 10.22 5.00
N GLN A 133 8.33 10.83 4.22
CA GLN A 133 7.97 11.78 3.17
C GLN A 133 7.07 11.14 2.10
N TYR A 134 7.42 9.95 1.62
CA TYR A 134 6.59 9.23 0.63
C TYR A 134 5.23 8.84 1.17
N LEU A 135 5.17 8.33 2.40
CA LEU A 135 3.90 7.99 3.06
C LEU A 135 3.05 9.24 3.29
N THR A 136 3.66 10.36 3.69
CA THR A 136 2.97 11.66 3.84
C THR A 136 2.35 12.10 2.52
N LYS A 137 3.15 12.13 1.45
CA LYS A 137 2.67 12.48 0.10
C LYS A 137 1.53 11.55 -0.36
N SER A 138 1.67 10.24 -0.13
CA SER A 138 0.65 9.25 -0.45
C SER A 138 -0.66 9.48 0.33
N CYS A 139 -0.57 9.77 1.63
CA CYS A 139 -1.71 10.08 2.49
C CYS A 139 -2.39 11.41 2.11
N GLU A 140 -1.63 12.44 1.71
CA GLU A 140 -2.16 13.70 1.18
C GLU A 140 -3.00 13.46 -0.09
N MET A 141 -2.60 12.51 -0.93
CA MET A 141 -3.35 12.02 -2.09
C MET A 141 -4.43 10.98 -1.73
N ASN A 142 -4.90 10.97 -0.49
CA ASN A 142 -5.99 10.12 0.00
C ASN A 142 -5.72 8.60 -0.07
N ASN A 143 -4.45 8.18 0.03
CA ASN A 143 -4.16 6.77 0.23
C ASN A 143 -4.42 6.34 1.68
N ALA A 144 -5.49 5.57 1.87
CA ALA A 144 -5.93 5.01 3.14
C ALA A 144 -4.82 4.27 3.91
N ASN A 145 -4.05 3.43 3.20
CA ASN A 145 -2.98 2.63 3.81
C ASN A 145 -1.82 3.50 4.25
N ALA A 146 -1.42 4.49 3.44
CA ALA A 146 -0.33 5.39 3.83
C ALA A 146 -0.68 6.21 5.08
N CYS A 147 -1.91 6.72 5.17
CA CYS A 147 -2.39 7.38 6.38
C CYS A 147 -2.37 6.44 7.60
N PHE A 148 -2.79 5.17 7.42
CA PHE A 148 -2.70 4.17 8.48
C PHE A 148 -1.25 3.91 8.94
N TYR A 149 -0.30 3.82 8.01
CA TYR A 149 1.12 3.66 8.36
C TYR A 149 1.66 4.87 9.12
N LEU A 150 1.33 6.10 8.70
CA LEU A 150 1.72 7.32 9.42
C LEU A 150 1.16 7.36 10.84
N SER A 151 -0.09 6.95 11.02
CA SER A 151 -0.68 6.77 12.35
C SER A 151 0.17 5.82 13.20
N GLY A 152 0.50 4.63 12.67
CA GLY A 152 1.36 3.67 13.34
C GLY A 152 2.74 4.23 13.72
N MET A 153 3.37 5.00 12.81
CA MET A 153 4.65 5.64 13.07
C MET A 153 4.60 6.64 14.22
N HIS A 154 3.50 7.40 14.36
CA HIS A 154 3.29 8.33 15.47
C HIS A 154 2.85 7.63 16.77
N ILE A 155 2.18 6.48 16.69
CA ILE A 155 1.89 5.65 17.87
C ILE A 155 3.20 5.13 18.46
N SER A 156 4.06 4.49 17.67
CA SER A 156 5.30 3.93 18.22
C SER A 156 6.38 4.98 18.47
N GLY A 157 6.37 6.08 17.72
CA GLY A 157 7.61 6.81 17.45
C GLY A 157 8.53 5.97 16.56
N VAL A 158 9.49 6.61 15.87
CA VAL A 158 10.50 5.90 15.09
C VAL A 158 11.88 6.45 15.39
N VAL A 159 12.68 5.62 16.05
CA VAL A 159 14.06 5.93 16.43
C VAL A 159 15.00 5.73 15.24
N LYS A 160 15.97 6.64 15.09
CA LYS A 160 17.05 6.50 14.10
C LYS A 160 17.85 5.23 14.37
N ASP A 161 18.33 4.60 13.30
CA ASP A 161 18.97 3.30 13.39
C ASP A 161 20.17 3.28 14.36
N GLU A 162 20.94 4.38 14.44
CA GLU A 162 22.06 4.54 15.37
C GLU A 162 21.68 4.53 16.86
N PHE A 163 20.43 4.85 17.21
CA PHE A 163 19.94 4.88 18.60
C PHE A 163 19.11 3.64 18.99
N LYS A 164 18.78 2.74 18.05
CA LYS A 164 17.94 1.57 18.34
C LYS A 164 18.53 0.59 19.35
N ALA A 165 19.84 0.36 19.32
CA ALA A 165 20.49 -0.51 20.29
C ALA A 165 20.35 0.05 21.72
N LYS A 166 20.57 1.36 21.87
CA LYS A 166 20.40 2.08 23.14
C LYS A 166 18.95 2.09 23.60
N GLU A 167 18.00 2.27 22.70
CA GLU A 167 16.56 2.15 22.99
C GLU A 167 16.21 0.77 23.57
N GLN A 168 16.68 -0.30 22.93
CA GLN A 168 16.44 -1.67 23.38
C GLN A 168 17.07 -1.95 24.75
N GLU A 169 18.30 -1.50 24.98
CA GLU A 169 18.98 -1.64 26.26
C GLU A 169 18.21 -0.94 27.38
N LEU A 170 17.80 0.31 27.17
CA LEU A 170 17.03 1.08 28.16
C LEU A 170 15.65 0.47 28.42
N HIS A 171 15.01 -0.10 27.40
CA HIS A 171 13.77 -0.86 27.58
C HIS A 171 13.97 -2.09 28.46
N GLN A 172 15.04 -2.87 28.22
CA GLN A 172 15.36 -4.05 29.04
C GLN A 172 15.64 -3.67 30.50
N GLN A 173 16.41 -2.61 30.72
CA GLN A 173 16.71 -2.09 32.06
C GLN A 173 15.44 -1.66 32.82
N LYS A 174 14.54 -0.91 32.17
CA LYS A 174 13.25 -0.49 32.75
C LYS A 174 12.34 -1.69 33.06
N SER A 175 12.30 -2.69 32.17
CA SER A 175 11.44 -3.87 32.32
C SER A 175 11.91 -4.77 33.47
N ALA A 176 13.22 -4.87 33.69
CA ALA A 176 13.79 -5.57 34.85
C ALA A 176 13.39 -4.93 36.19
N HIS A 177 13.11 -3.62 36.20
CA HIS A 177 12.71 -2.86 37.39
C HIS A 177 11.19 -2.72 37.57
N GLN A 178 10.37 -3.13 36.60
CA GLN A 178 8.90 -2.99 36.61
C GLN A 178 8.18 -4.30 36.28
N LYS A 179 8.63 -5.43 36.85
CA LYS A 179 8.08 -6.77 36.58
C LYS A 179 6.55 -6.90 36.80
N ASP A 180 5.97 -6.03 37.63
CA ASP A 180 4.55 -6.11 38.04
C ASP A 180 3.60 -5.15 37.29
N LYS A 181 4.10 -4.35 36.34
CA LYS A 181 3.27 -3.42 35.55
C LYS A 181 3.01 -3.95 34.14
N PRO A 182 1.77 -3.87 33.62
CA PRO A 182 1.47 -4.30 32.25
C PRO A 182 2.28 -3.47 31.25
N ALA A 183 2.83 -4.13 30.23
CA ALA A 183 3.70 -3.53 29.21
C ALA A 183 3.08 -2.30 28.51
N SER A 184 1.75 -2.22 28.46
CA SER A 184 0.99 -1.09 27.92
C SER A 184 1.06 0.20 28.77
N SER A 185 1.59 0.14 30.00
CA SER A 185 1.68 1.28 30.93
C SER A 185 3.09 1.88 31.04
N ALA A 186 4.10 1.25 30.40
CA ALA A 186 5.47 1.72 30.45
C ALA A 186 5.70 2.83 29.42
N SER A 187 6.04 4.04 29.88
CA SER A 187 6.52 5.10 28.98
C SER A 187 7.81 4.65 28.29
N PRO A 188 8.00 4.95 26.99
CA PRO A 188 9.24 4.68 26.27
C PRO A 188 10.47 5.20 27.05
N PRO A 189 11.64 4.58 26.90
CA PRO A 189 12.88 5.12 27.43
C PRO A 189 13.16 6.50 26.81
N THR A 190 13.59 7.45 27.64
CA THR A 190 13.97 8.78 27.17
C THR A 190 15.29 8.67 26.41
N LEU A 191 15.26 8.96 25.12
CA LEU A 191 16.45 9.01 24.27
C LEU A 191 17.01 10.44 24.18
N PRO A 192 18.27 10.62 23.73
CA PRO A 192 18.84 11.94 23.49
C PRO A 192 18.00 12.77 22.50
N GLU A 193 18.13 14.10 22.59
CA GLU A 193 17.52 15.00 21.62
C GLU A 193 17.96 14.66 20.19
N GLY A 194 17.00 14.63 19.26
CA GLY A 194 17.25 14.26 17.86
C GLY A 194 17.40 12.76 17.60
N ALA A 195 17.14 11.88 18.58
CA ALA A 195 17.18 10.43 18.39
C ALA A 195 16.02 9.87 17.54
N TYR A 196 14.91 10.61 17.45
CA TYR A 196 13.73 10.19 16.69
C TYR A 196 13.75 10.80 15.27
N VAL A 197 13.36 9.98 14.30
CA VAL A 197 12.94 10.42 12.96
C VAL A 197 11.49 10.90 13.01
N VAL A 198 10.66 10.20 13.77
CA VAL A 198 9.26 10.54 14.03
C VAL A 198 9.02 10.45 15.52
N GLU A 199 8.64 11.56 16.13
CA GLU A 199 8.29 11.58 17.55
C GLU A 199 6.97 10.86 17.80
N ARG A 200 6.88 10.23 18.98
CA ARG A 200 5.61 9.69 19.45
C ARG A 200 4.66 10.85 19.72
N ASP A 201 3.53 10.85 19.02
CA ASP A 201 2.52 11.90 19.10
C ASP A 201 1.14 11.28 18.90
N MET A 202 0.43 11.07 20.01
CA MET A 202 -0.87 10.39 19.96
C MET A 202 -1.97 11.24 19.32
N GLN A 203 -1.82 12.57 19.31
CA GLN A 203 -2.79 13.45 18.66
C GLN A 203 -2.62 13.37 17.13
N LYS A 204 -1.40 13.43 16.62
CA LYS A 204 -1.14 13.18 15.19
C LYS A 204 -1.50 11.76 14.77
N ALA A 205 -1.20 10.78 15.62
CA ALA A 205 -1.63 9.41 15.36
C ALA A 205 -3.15 9.31 15.19
N PHE A 206 -3.91 10.04 16.01
CA PHE A 206 -5.35 10.10 15.93
C PHE A 206 -5.81 10.74 14.62
N GLU A 207 -5.24 11.88 14.24
CA GLU A 207 -5.57 12.59 12.99
C GLU A 207 -5.37 11.70 11.76
N PHE A 208 -4.23 11.00 11.67
CA PHE A 208 -3.95 10.08 10.59
C PHE A 208 -4.85 8.83 10.61
N ALA A 209 -5.12 8.26 11.78
CA ALA A 209 -6.04 7.13 11.91
C ALA A 209 -7.47 7.52 11.51
N TYR A 210 -7.91 8.72 11.90
CA TYR A 210 -9.19 9.29 11.54
C TYR A 210 -9.31 9.41 10.03
N LYS A 211 -8.36 10.09 9.39
CA LYS A 211 -8.33 10.21 7.93
C LYS A 211 -8.31 8.86 7.22
N ALA A 212 -7.49 7.92 7.68
CA ALA A 212 -7.43 6.57 7.10
C ALA A 212 -8.76 5.82 7.23
N CYS A 213 -9.45 5.93 8.37
CA CYS A 213 -10.76 5.30 8.58
C CYS A 213 -11.84 5.93 7.70
N GLU A 214 -11.87 7.25 7.55
CA GLU A 214 -12.76 7.95 6.61
C GLU A 214 -12.51 7.50 5.15
N LEU A 215 -11.26 7.16 4.83
CA LEU A 215 -10.85 6.56 3.56
C LEU A 215 -11.04 5.03 3.52
N ARG A 216 -11.86 4.48 4.41
CA ARG A 216 -12.27 3.07 4.45
C ARG A 216 -11.14 2.09 4.79
N ASN A 217 -10.13 2.52 5.55
CA ASN A 217 -9.15 1.60 6.13
C ASN A 217 -9.70 0.94 7.40
N MET A 218 -10.05 -0.35 7.29
CA MET A 218 -10.58 -1.15 8.40
C MET A 218 -9.66 -1.15 9.63
N TYR A 219 -8.34 -1.29 9.44
CA TYR A 219 -7.38 -1.33 10.56
C TYR A 219 -7.27 0.01 11.26
N ALA A 220 -7.36 1.13 10.53
CA ALA A 220 -7.39 2.44 11.13
C ALA A 220 -8.67 2.69 11.96
N CYS A 221 -9.83 2.22 11.50
CA CYS A 221 -11.07 2.28 12.29
C CYS A 221 -10.94 1.46 13.59
N ALA A 222 -10.30 0.29 13.54
CA ALA A 222 -10.01 -0.49 14.73
C ALA A 222 -9.05 0.26 15.69
N ASN A 223 -8.04 0.95 15.16
CA ASN A 223 -7.15 1.80 15.98
C ASN A 223 -7.93 2.95 16.63
N LEU A 224 -8.80 3.65 15.90
CA LEU A 224 -9.63 4.73 16.47
C LEU A 224 -10.51 4.23 17.60
N SER A 225 -11.12 3.04 17.45
CA SER A 225 -11.90 2.44 18.52
C SER A 225 -11.07 2.30 19.80
N GLN A 226 -9.84 1.79 19.69
CA GLN A 226 -8.95 1.66 20.84
C GLN A 226 -8.51 3.00 21.42
N MET A 227 -8.20 3.99 20.57
CA MET A 227 -7.80 5.33 21.01
C MET A 227 -8.91 6.00 21.81
N TYR A 228 -10.16 5.94 21.33
CA TYR A 228 -11.32 6.45 22.05
C TYR A 228 -11.63 5.65 23.33
N ALA A 229 -11.43 4.34 23.34
CA ALA A 229 -11.67 3.53 24.54
C ALA A 229 -10.68 3.85 25.67
N LYS A 230 -9.41 4.11 25.31
CA LYS A 230 -8.32 4.37 26.26
C LYS A 230 -8.16 5.85 26.61
N GLY A 231 -8.59 6.74 25.72
CA GLY A 231 -8.29 8.17 25.82
C GLY A 231 -6.87 8.51 25.37
N ASP A 232 -6.29 7.73 24.44
CA ASP A 232 -4.91 7.93 23.98
C ASP A 232 -4.86 8.99 22.87
N GLY A 233 -4.36 10.19 23.18
CA GLY A 233 -4.24 11.30 22.21
C GLY A 233 -5.55 12.03 21.90
N ILE A 234 -6.65 11.58 22.49
CA ILE A 234 -7.99 12.14 22.36
C ILE A 234 -8.76 11.84 23.66
N PRO A 235 -9.73 12.66 24.11
CA PRO A 235 -10.57 12.31 25.26
C PRO A 235 -11.28 10.97 25.07
N ARG A 236 -11.36 10.19 26.16
CA ARG A 236 -12.08 8.92 26.17
C ARG A 236 -13.55 9.14 25.82
N ASP A 237 -14.06 8.31 24.91
CA ASP A 237 -15.47 8.33 24.47
C ASP A 237 -15.90 6.91 24.08
N GLU A 238 -16.61 6.23 24.98
CA GLU A 238 -17.02 4.84 24.77
C GLU A 238 -18.01 4.68 23.63
N LYS A 239 -18.87 5.68 23.39
CA LYS A 239 -19.84 5.63 22.29
C LYS A 239 -19.13 5.70 20.95
N LYS A 240 -18.14 6.58 20.82
CA LYS A 240 -17.30 6.62 19.62
C LYS A 240 -16.43 5.38 19.49
N ALA A 241 -15.89 4.86 20.59
CA ALA A 241 -15.11 3.62 20.57
C ALA A 241 -15.90 2.45 19.99
N GLU A 242 -17.16 2.26 20.44
CA GLU A 242 -18.03 1.21 19.90
C GLU A 242 -18.45 1.51 18.46
N LYS A 243 -18.74 2.77 18.11
CA LYS A 243 -19.07 3.17 16.72
C LYS A 243 -17.96 2.75 15.74
N TYR A 244 -16.71 3.10 16.02
CA TYR A 244 -15.59 2.77 15.12
C TYR A 244 -15.26 1.29 15.08
N LYS A 245 -15.51 0.56 16.18
CA LYS A 245 -15.40 -0.90 16.22
C LYS A 245 -16.43 -1.55 15.30
N GLN A 246 -17.69 -1.12 15.38
CA GLN A 246 -18.75 -1.64 14.51
C GLN A 246 -18.45 -1.34 13.04
N LEU A 247 -18.01 -0.13 12.73
CA LEU A 247 -17.59 0.23 11.37
C LEU A 247 -16.46 -0.66 10.84
N ALA A 248 -15.47 -1.01 11.67
CA ALA A 248 -14.40 -1.93 11.27
C ALA A 248 -14.94 -3.36 11.02
N LEU A 249 -15.87 -3.84 11.83
CA LEU A 249 -16.51 -5.15 11.65
C LEU A 249 -17.37 -5.20 10.37
N GLU A 250 -18.11 -4.13 10.08
CA GLU A 250 -18.89 -4.00 8.85
C GLU A 250 -17.99 -4.08 7.61
N MET A 251 -16.89 -3.33 7.59
CA MET A 251 -15.90 -3.40 6.51
C MET A 251 -15.30 -4.80 6.37
N GLN A 252 -15.02 -5.47 7.49
CA GLN A 252 -14.49 -6.83 7.47
C GLN A 252 -15.47 -7.80 6.80
N ASP A 253 -16.75 -7.69 7.11
CA ASP A 253 -17.79 -8.56 6.57
C ASP A 253 -18.09 -8.25 5.09
N GLU A 254 -17.97 -6.99 4.67
CA GLU A 254 -18.01 -6.62 3.25
C GLU A 254 -16.86 -7.25 2.47
N ILE A 255 -15.62 -7.15 2.98
CA ILE A 255 -14.43 -7.76 2.35
C ILE A 255 -14.63 -9.28 2.21
N LYS A 256 -15.14 -9.97 3.24
CA LYS A 256 -15.42 -11.41 3.17
C LYS A 256 -16.45 -11.74 2.09
N LYS A 257 -17.54 -10.97 2.01
CA LYS A 257 -18.60 -11.17 1.00
C LYS A 257 -18.07 -10.95 -0.41
N GLU A 258 -17.22 -9.96 -0.62
CA GLU A 258 -16.58 -9.71 -1.92
C GLU A 258 -15.65 -10.85 -2.33
N GLN A 259 -14.81 -11.34 -1.41
CA GLN A 259 -13.94 -12.50 -1.66
C GLN A 259 -14.74 -13.75 -2.05
N GLN A 260 -15.85 -14.02 -1.37
CA GLN A 260 -16.75 -15.13 -1.71
C GLN A 260 -17.35 -14.99 -3.11
N LYS A 261 -17.79 -13.78 -3.49
CA LYS A 261 -18.29 -13.51 -4.84
C LYS A 261 -17.23 -13.72 -5.92
N LEU A 262 -15.99 -13.26 -5.68
CA LEU A 262 -14.87 -13.45 -6.60
C LEU A 262 -14.54 -14.94 -6.81
N ASN A 263 -14.53 -15.73 -5.74
CA ASN A 263 -14.32 -17.18 -5.84
C ASN A 263 -15.43 -17.86 -6.65
N PHE A 264 -16.69 -17.47 -6.44
CA PHE A 264 -17.82 -18.00 -7.20
C PHE A 264 -17.73 -17.66 -8.70
N GLN A 265 -17.31 -16.43 -9.02
CA GLN A 265 -17.13 -15.99 -10.41
C GLN A 265 -15.95 -16.65 -11.12
N GLN A 266 -14.94 -17.13 -10.38
CA GLN A 266 -13.79 -17.81 -10.96
C GLN A 266 -14.07 -19.27 -11.35
N GLY A 267 -15.25 -19.84 -11.03
CA GLY A 267 -15.69 -21.14 -11.55
C GLY A 267 -14.75 -22.32 -11.27
N LEU A 268 -13.83 -22.21 -10.31
CA LEU A 268 -12.93 -23.30 -9.95
C LEU A 268 -13.64 -24.24 -8.98
N ASN A 269 -14.41 -25.18 -9.54
CA ASN A 269 -14.67 -26.43 -8.83
C ASN A 269 -13.34 -27.22 -8.79
N PRO A 270 -12.82 -27.58 -7.61
CA PRO A 270 -11.76 -28.58 -7.53
C PRO A 270 -12.37 -29.94 -7.93
N THR A 271 -11.99 -30.44 -9.11
CA THR A 271 -12.00 -31.88 -9.39
C THR A 271 -10.84 -32.55 -8.69
#